data_AF-A0A9N9JA79-F1
#
_entry.id   AF-A0A9N9JA79-F1
#
_cell.length_a   1.000
_cell.length_b   1.000
_cell.length_c   1.000
_cell.angle_alpha   90.00
_cell.angle_beta   90.00
_cell.angle_gamma   90.00
#
_symmetry.space_group_name_H-M   'P 1'
#
loop_
_entity.id
_entity.type
_entity.pdbx_description
1 polymer ?
#
loop_
_entity_poly.entity_id
_entity_poly.type
_entity_poly.pdbx_seq_one_letter_code
_entity_poly.pdbx_strand_id
1 'polypeptide(L)'
;VKDYLSQNASRLSSDSVKRIATNPLRVLDSKNPEDIPIIQNCPSITEFYNTKSAERFNAVCQGLQKLGIPYKINPRLVRGLDYYEDTVFEFKCTDSRLGASQGTVLAGGRYDNLVQLMGGKEKVPGIGWAAGVNRLAAILRDDDILRERPIA
;
A
#
# COMPACT_ATOMS: atom_id res chain seq x y z
N VAL A 1 -2.23 -17.47 -2.89
CA VAL A 1 -1.78 -16.88 -1.59
C VAL A 1 -2.34 -17.63 -0.39
N LYS A 2 -3.67 -17.69 -0.18
CA LYS A 2 -4.26 -18.37 0.99
C LYS A 2 -3.75 -19.79 1.19
N ASP A 3 -3.82 -20.64 0.16
CA ASP A 3 -3.41 -22.04 0.25
C ASP A 3 -1.93 -22.19 0.64
N TYR A 4 -1.06 -21.38 0.03
CA TYR A 4 0.37 -21.32 0.38
C TYR A 4 0.60 -20.97 1.85
N LEU A 5 -0.11 -19.94 2.35
CA LEU A 5 0.00 -19.52 3.75
C LEU A 5 -0.57 -20.59 4.70
N SER A 6 -1.67 -21.23 4.33
CA SER A 6 -2.28 -22.33 5.10
C SER A 6 -1.35 -23.55 5.20
N GLN A 7 -0.66 -23.92 4.13
CA GLN A 7 0.33 -25.01 4.14
C GLN A 7 1.54 -24.70 5.04
N ASN A 8 1.87 -23.42 5.22
CA ASN A 8 2.98 -22.97 6.05
C ASN A 8 2.54 -22.43 7.42
N ALA A 9 1.27 -22.64 7.82
CA ALA A 9 0.69 -22.03 9.02
C ALA A 9 1.44 -22.40 10.32
N SER A 10 2.03 -23.58 10.41
CA SER A 10 2.83 -24.01 11.56
C SER A 10 4.12 -23.23 11.77
N ARG A 11 4.57 -22.49 10.75
CA ARG A 11 5.80 -21.67 10.76
C ARG A 11 5.51 -20.17 10.78
N LEU A 12 4.24 -19.80 10.87
CA LEU A 12 3.79 -18.42 10.97
C LEU A 12 3.47 -18.07 12.41
N SER A 13 3.64 -16.80 12.74
CA SER A 13 3.21 -16.23 14.01
C SER A 13 1.71 -16.43 14.24
N SER A 14 1.31 -16.51 15.50
CA SER A 14 -0.10 -16.71 15.88
C SER A 14 -1.03 -15.63 15.32
N ASP A 15 -0.54 -14.40 15.16
CA ASP A 15 -1.28 -13.30 14.54
C ASP A 15 -1.48 -13.53 13.03
N SER A 16 -0.42 -13.93 12.33
CA SER A 16 -0.49 -14.27 10.91
C SER A 16 -1.44 -15.45 10.65
N VAL A 17 -1.42 -16.48 11.50
CA VAL A 17 -2.35 -17.62 11.40
C VAL A 17 -3.81 -17.17 11.49
N LYS A 18 -4.13 -16.25 12.42
CA LYS A 18 -5.49 -15.69 12.54
C LYS A 18 -5.89 -14.90 11.29
N ARG A 19 -4.96 -14.14 10.71
CA ARG A 19 -5.20 -13.33 9.50
C ARG A 19 -5.47 -14.19 8.26
N ILE A 20 -4.97 -15.42 8.18
CA ILE A 20 -5.27 -16.34 7.06
C ILE A 20 -6.78 -16.61 6.95
N ALA A 21 -7.50 -16.68 8.07
CA ALA A 21 -8.93 -16.96 8.05
C ALA A 21 -9.77 -15.77 7.57
N THR A 22 -9.33 -14.54 7.84
CA THR A 22 -10.08 -13.31 7.57
C THR A 22 -9.61 -12.60 6.31
N ASN A 23 -8.33 -12.19 6.26
CA ASN A 23 -7.71 -11.57 5.10
C ASN A 23 -6.25 -12.06 4.94
N PRO A 24 -6.02 -13.12 4.16
CA PRO A 24 -4.68 -13.69 3.92
C PRO A 24 -3.67 -12.68 3.40
N LEU A 25 -4.09 -11.65 2.66
CA LEU A 25 -3.17 -10.65 2.11
C LEU A 25 -2.53 -9.81 3.22
N ARG A 26 -3.19 -9.62 4.37
CA ARG A 26 -2.61 -8.90 5.52
C ARG A 26 -1.45 -9.63 6.19
N VAL A 27 -1.25 -10.91 5.87
CA VAL A 27 -0.05 -11.66 6.32
C VAL A 27 1.18 -11.14 5.59
N LEU A 28 1.05 -10.68 4.33
CA LEU A 28 2.19 -10.23 3.51
C LEU A 28 2.84 -8.93 4.03
N ASP A 29 2.15 -8.19 4.91
CA ASP A 29 2.67 -6.99 5.60
C ASP A 29 3.19 -7.29 7.02
N SER A 30 3.29 -8.57 7.42
CA SER A 30 3.83 -8.92 8.74
C SER A 30 5.29 -8.49 8.88
N LYS A 31 5.62 -7.95 10.05
CA LYS A 31 6.98 -7.57 10.46
C LYS A 31 7.62 -8.61 11.39
N ASN A 32 6.91 -9.70 11.72
CA ASN A 32 7.44 -10.73 12.60
C ASN A 32 8.59 -11.48 11.91
N PRO A 33 9.76 -11.63 12.54
CA PRO A 33 10.92 -12.29 11.94
C PRO A 33 10.64 -13.71 11.44
N GLU A 34 9.75 -14.44 12.12
CA GLU A 34 9.32 -15.80 11.75
C GLU A 34 8.51 -15.83 10.44
N ASP A 35 7.72 -14.79 10.17
CA ASP A 35 6.85 -14.72 8.99
C ASP A 35 7.64 -14.34 7.73
N ILE A 36 8.71 -13.55 7.87
CA ILE A 36 9.45 -12.96 6.75
C ILE A 36 9.93 -14.02 5.74
N PRO A 37 10.59 -15.13 6.14
CA PRO A 37 11.05 -16.15 5.20
C PRO A 37 9.90 -16.83 4.44
N ILE A 38 8.73 -16.97 5.06
CA ILE A 38 7.55 -17.57 4.43
C ILE A 38 6.95 -16.59 3.42
N ILE A 39 6.80 -15.32 3.82
CA ILE A 39 6.26 -14.25 2.96
C ILE A 39 7.13 -14.03 1.74
N GLN A 40 8.46 -14.09 1.88
CA GLN A 40 9.40 -13.92 0.77
C GLN A 40 9.23 -14.96 -0.33
N ASN A 41 8.77 -16.17 0.01
CA ASN A 41 8.54 -17.28 -0.90
C ASN A 41 7.07 -17.38 -1.34
N CYS A 42 6.21 -16.45 -0.93
CA CYS A 42 4.81 -16.45 -1.30
C CYS A 42 4.63 -15.99 -2.77
N PRO A 43 3.72 -16.61 -3.54
CA PRO A 43 3.40 -16.17 -4.90
C PRO A 43 3.04 -14.69 -4.98
N SER A 44 3.49 -14.03 -6.03
CA SER A 44 3.34 -12.59 -6.19
C SER A 44 1.92 -12.25 -6.64
N ILE A 45 1.29 -11.22 -6.06
CA ILE A 45 -0.06 -10.81 -6.48
C ILE A 45 -0.13 -10.43 -7.97
N THR A 46 0.99 -9.98 -8.53
CA THR A 46 1.12 -9.62 -9.96
C THR A 46 0.89 -10.80 -10.90
N GLU A 47 1.07 -12.04 -10.43
CA GLU A 47 0.83 -13.27 -11.20
C GLU A 47 -0.66 -13.63 -11.30
N PHE A 48 -1.51 -12.97 -10.50
CA PHE A 48 -2.94 -13.27 -10.37
C PHE A 48 -3.83 -12.12 -10.89
N TYR A 49 -3.26 -11.16 -11.61
CA TYR A 49 -4.05 -10.12 -12.24
C TYR A 49 -4.94 -10.71 -13.32
N ASN A 50 -6.25 -10.47 -13.22
CA ASN A 50 -7.13 -10.65 -14.37
C ASN A 50 -6.79 -9.60 -15.45
N THR A 51 -7.27 -9.83 -16.67
CA THR A 51 -7.01 -8.95 -17.83
C THR A 51 -7.30 -7.47 -17.53
N LYS A 52 -8.44 -7.16 -16.92
CA LYS A 52 -8.87 -5.79 -16.64
C LYS A 52 -7.98 -5.10 -15.61
N SER A 53 -7.59 -5.81 -14.55
CA SER A 53 -6.68 -5.29 -13.53
C SER A 53 -5.26 -5.10 -14.10
N ALA A 54 -4.80 -6.01 -14.97
CA ALA A 54 -3.52 -5.88 -15.66
C ALA A 54 -3.49 -4.67 -16.61
N GLU A 55 -4.54 -4.47 -17.40
CA GLU A 55 -4.70 -3.30 -18.27
C GLU A 55 -4.69 -1.99 -17.48
N ARG A 56 -5.44 -1.93 -16.36
CA ARG A 56 -5.46 -0.77 -15.46
C ARG A 56 -4.09 -0.49 -14.87
N PHE A 57 -3.40 -1.52 -14.39
CA PHE A 57 -2.06 -1.37 -13.83
C PHE A 57 -1.07 -0.83 -14.89
N ASN A 58 -1.11 -1.38 -16.10
CA ASN A 58 -0.28 -0.93 -17.21
C ASN A 58 -0.60 0.52 -17.61
N ALA A 59 -1.88 0.90 -17.64
CA ALA A 59 -2.28 2.29 -17.94
C ALA A 59 -1.73 3.28 -16.91
N VAL A 60 -1.73 2.93 -15.62
CA VAL A 60 -1.12 3.75 -14.55
C VAL A 60 0.39 3.85 -14.75
N CYS A 61 1.09 2.73 -14.97
CA CYS A 61 2.53 2.72 -15.21
C CYS A 61 2.93 3.58 -16.42
N GLN A 62 2.20 3.46 -17.54
CA GLN A 62 2.42 4.27 -18.73
C GLN A 62 2.16 5.76 -18.46
N GLY A 63 1.12 6.09 -17.69
CA GLY A 63 0.84 7.47 -17.27
C GLY A 63 1.99 8.07 -16.46
N LEU A 64 2.50 7.34 -15.47
CA LEU A 64 3.64 7.76 -14.66
C LEU A 64 4.90 7.95 -15.52
N GLN A 65 5.17 7.04 -16.45
CA GLN A 65 6.29 7.13 -17.37
C GLN A 65 6.19 8.37 -18.27
N LYS A 66 5.00 8.65 -18.84
CA LYS A 66 4.76 9.83 -19.68
C LYS A 66 4.95 11.14 -18.91
N LEU A 67 4.62 11.15 -17.62
CA LEU A 67 4.81 12.30 -16.73
C LEU A 67 6.24 12.40 -16.17
N GLY A 68 7.12 11.44 -16.46
CA GLY A 68 8.48 11.41 -15.91
C GLY A 68 8.53 11.17 -14.39
N ILE A 69 7.48 10.57 -13.81
CA ILE A 69 7.40 10.31 -12.36
C ILE A 69 8.08 8.96 -12.07
N PRO A 70 9.22 8.95 -11.34
CA PRO A 70 9.89 7.70 -10.99
C PRO A 70 9.07 6.90 -9.99
N TYR A 71 9.00 5.58 -10.20
CA TYR A 71 8.30 4.66 -9.30
C TYR A 71 9.01 3.31 -9.22
N LYS A 72 8.75 2.55 -8.15
CA LYS A 72 9.20 1.17 -7.99
C LYS A 72 8.00 0.27 -7.72
N ILE A 73 7.87 -0.79 -8.49
CA ILE A 73 6.83 -1.80 -8.28
C ILE A 73 7.17 -2.60 -7.03
N ASN A 74 6.27 -2.62 -6.06
CA ASN A 74 6.35 -3.47 -4.88
C ASN A 74 5.21 -4.49 -4.88
N PRO A 75 5.45 -5.76 -5.29
CA PRO A 75 4.41 -6.79 -5.35
C PRO A 75 3.85 -7.17 -3.98
N ARG A 76 4.49 -6.73 -2.89
CA ARG A 76 4.08 -7.01 -1.50
C ARG A 76 3.39 -5.81 -0.85
N LEU A 77 3.10 -4.74 -1.60
CA LEU A 77 2.40 -3.60 -1.05
C LEU A 77 0.93 -3.95 -0.78
N VAL A 78 0.59 -4.17 0.48
CA VAL A 78 -0.78 -4.41 0.94
C VAL A 78 -1.25 -3.22 1.78
N ARG A 79 -2.54 -2.90 1.68
CA ARG A 79 -3.17 -1.85 2.50
C ARG A 79 -3.85 -2.47 3.71
N GLY A 80 -3.82 -1.74 4.83
CA GLY A 80 -4.46 -2.16 6.08
C GLY A 80 -5.99 -2.10 6.06
N LEU A 81 -6.61 -1.60 5.00
CA LEU A 81 -8.05 -1.45 4.83
C LEU A 81 -8.51 -2.28 3.63
N ASP A 82 -9.57 -3.06 3.80
CA ASP A 82 -9.95 -4.11 2.84
C ASP A 82 -10.79 -3.59 1.66
N TYR A 83 -11.15 -2.30 1.67
CA TYR A 83 -11.95 -1.69 0.61
C TYR A 83 -11.14 -1.39 -0.67
N TYR A 84 -9.81 -1.53 -0.64
CA TYR A 84 -8.96 -1.22 -1.79
C TYR A 84 -9.10 -2.28 -2.89
N GLU A 85 -9.14 -1.83 -4.14
CA GLU A 85 -9.07 -2.67 -5.34
C GLU A 85 -8.12 -2.06 -6.37
N ASP A 86 -7.60 -2.89 -7.30
CA ASP A 86 -6.66 -2.48 -8.36
C ASP A 86 -5.42 -1.70 -7.85
N THR A 87 -5.38 -0.38 -8.08
CA THR A 87 -4.19 0.45 -7.85
C THR A 87 -4.02 0.78 -6.38
N VAL A 88 -2.85 0.49 -5.83
CA VAL A 88 -2.38 0.98 -4.53
C VAL A 88 -0.98 1.58 -4.67
N PHE A 89 -0.70 2.66 -3.96
CA PHE A 89 0.59 3.36 -4.05
C PHE A 89 0.95 4.03 -2.73
N GLU A 90 2.24 4.04 -2.40
CA GLU A 90 2.79 4.76 -1.24
C GLU A 90 3.96 5.63 -1.65
N PHE A 91 4.13 6.71 -0.91
CA PHE A 91 5.33 7.53 -0.93
C PHE A 91 6.09 7.25 0.37
N LYS A 92 7.34 6.83 0.21
CA LYS A 92 8.25 6.58 1.31
C LYS A 92 9.31 7.66 1.36
N CYS A 93 9.52 8.24 2.54
CA CYS A 93 10.67 9.07 2.81
C CYS A 93 11.91 8.18 2.91
N THR A 94 12.94 8.50 2.15
CA THR A 94 14.25 7.84 2.20
C THR A 94 15.21 8.51 3.17
N ASP A 95 14.78 9.58 3.84
CA ASP A 95 15.59 10.27 4.85
C ASP A 95 15.76 9.38 6.08
N SER A 96 17.01 9.05 6.40
CA SER A 96 17.39 8.17 7.50
C SER A 96 16.96 8.70 8.87
N ARG A 97 16.71 10.01 9.02
CA ARG A 97 16.28 10.64 10.28
C ARG A 97 14.87 10.24 10.71
N LEU A 98 14.00 9.90 9.76
CA LEU A 98 12.61 9.50 10.04
C LEU A 98 12.47 8.01 10.39
N GLY A 99 13.58 7.27 10.42
CA GLY A 99 13.62 5.86 10.74
C GLY A 99 13.09 4.97 9.61
N ALA A 100 13.87 3.96 9.23
CA ALA A 100 13.54 3.02 8.15
C ALA A 100 12.21 2.25 8.38
N SER A 101 11.72 2.17 9.62
CA SER A 101 10.54 1.39 10.03
C SER A 101 9.21 2.16 9.96
N GLN A 102 9.23 3.48 9.71
CA GLN A 102 8.07 4.38 9.64
C GLN A 102 8.09 5.27 8.37
N GLY A 103 8.72 4.83 7.29
CA GLY A 103 9.00 5.66 6.13
C GLY A 103 7.80 6.13 5.29
N THR A 104 6.59 5.56 5.45
CA THR A 104 5.44 5.96 4.61
C THR A 104 4.84 7.29 5.05
N VAL A 105 4.92 8.29 4.17
CA VAL A 105 4.47 9.67 4.42
C VAL A 105 3.07 9.94 3.84
N LEU A 106 2.79 9.30 2.72
CA LEU A 106 1.52 9.36 2.01
C LEU A 106 1.21 7.98 1.45
N ALA A 107 -0.05 7.57 1.53
CA ALA A 107 -0.51 6.32 0.94
C ALA A 107 -1.91 6.50 0.38
N GLY A 108 -2.18 5.78 -0.69
CA GLY A 108 -3.49 5.79 -1.34
C GLY A 108 -3.71 4.59 -2.22
N GLY A 109 -4.79 4.69 -2.98
CA GLY A 109 -5.24 3.67 -3.90
C GLY A 109 -6.70 3.86 -4.31
N ARG A 110 -7.18 2.92 -5.12
CA ARG A 110 -8.52 2.87 -5.68
C ARG A 110 -9.45 2.04 -4.80
N TYR A 111 -10.70 2.47 -4.63
CA TYR A 111 -11.63 1.95 -3.63
C TYR A 111 -13.10 1.99 -4.06
N ASP A 112 -13.39 1.57 -5.27
CA ASP A 112 -14.73 1.72 -5.85
C ASP A 112 -15.88 1.07 -5.06
N ASN A 113 -15.59 0.00 -4.30
CA ASN A 113 -16.62 -0.73 -3.56
C ASN A 113 -16.94 -0.07 -2.21
N LEU A 114 -16.20 0.98 -1.81
CA LEU A 114 -16.35 1.61 -0.50
C LEU A 114 -17.78 2.10 -0.26
N VAL A 115 -18.40 2.75 -1.25
CA VAL A 115 -19.77 3.27 -1.12
C VAL A 115 -20.78 2.13 -0.89
N GLN A 116 -20.62 0.99 -1.57
CA GLN A 116 -21.49 -0.18 -1.37
C GLN A 116 -21.29 -0.81 0.01
N LEU A 117 -20.04 -0.91 0.48
CA LEU A 117 -19.73 -1.39 1.83
C LEU A 117 -20.37 -0.52 2.92
N MET A 118 -20.63 0.75 2.64
CA MET A 118 -21.29 1.71 3.53
C MET A 118 -22.83 1.75 3.36
N GLY A 119 -23.42 0.83 2.58
CA GLY A 119 -24.88 0.75 2.38
C GLY A 119 -25.42 1.50 1.16
N GLY A 120 -24.53 2.01 0.29
CA GLY A 120 -24.92 2.59 -0.99
C GLY A 120 -25.44 1.53 -1.97
N LYS A 121 -26.39 1.93 -2.84
CA LYS A 121 -27.01 1.02 -3.82
C LYS A 121 -26.10 0.66 -4.98
N GLU A 122 -25.17 1.55 -5.32
CA GLU A 122 -24.34 1.44 -6.52
C GLU A 122 -22.86 1.47 -6.19
N LYS A 123 -22.07 0.83 -7.05
CA LYS A 123 -20.61 0.92 -7.05
C LYS A 123 -20.21 2.31 -7.55
N VAL A 124 -19.41 3.03 -6.76
CA VAL A 124 -18.96 4.38 -7.11
C VAL A 124 -17.45 4.38 -7.24
N PRO A 125 -16.91 4.49 -8.47
CA PRO A 125 -15.47 4.52 -8.67
C PRO A 125 -14.79 5.62 -7.88
N GLY A 126 -13.69 5.27 -7.19
CA GLY A 126 -13.00 6.20 -6.30
C GLY A 126 -11.51 5.92 -6.25
N ILE A 127 -10.70 6.97 -6.26
CA ILE A 127 -9.27 6.90 -5.99
C ILE A 127 -8.88 8.10 -5.14
N GLY A 128 -7.98 7.88 -4.20
CA GLY A 128 -7.57 8.93 -3.28
C GLY A 128 -6.37 8.50 -2.47
N TRP A 129 -5.96 9.39 -1.57
CA TRP A 129 -4.83 9.20 -0.69
C TRP A 129 -5.04 9.97 0.60
N ALA A 130 -4.28 9.59 1.62
CA ALA A 130 -4.16 10.31 2.86
C ALA A 130 -2.67 10.48 3.20
N ALA A 131 -2.34 11.56 3.89
CA ALA A 131 -1.01 11.84 4.41
C ALA A 131 -1.10 12.29 5.87
N GLY A 132 -0.12 11.89 6.67
CA GLY A 132 -0.01 12.38 8.04
C GLY A 132 0.64 13.75 8.07
N VAL A 133 -0.11 14.80 8.41
CA VAL A 133 0.42 16.18 8.48
C VAL A 133 1.64 16.26 9.40
N ASN A 134 1.59 15.62 10.57
CA ASN A 134 2.72 15.56 11.49
C ASN A 134 3.94 14.85 10.88
N ARG A 135 3.72 13.84 10.04
CA ARG A 135 4.82 13.16 9.34
C ARG A 135 5.44 14.08 8.30
N LEU A 136 4.62 14.75 7.48
CA LEU A 136 5.09 15.70 6.48
C LEU A 136 5.90 16.84 7.13
N ALA A 137 5.37 17.41 8.23
CA ALA A 137 6.06 18.45 8.99
C ALA A 137 7.42 17.99 9.52
N ALA A 138 7.55 16.73 9.95
CA ALA A 138 8.82 16.18 10.41
C ALA A 138 9.85 15.93 9.28
N ILE A 139 9.44 15.93 8.01
CA ILE A 139 10.36 15.87 6.85
C ILE A 139 10.93 17.24 6.54
N LEU A 140 10.11 18.29 6.69
CA LEU A 140 10.50 19.67 6.40
C LEU A 140 11.69 20.06 7.29
N ARG A 141 12.75 20.57 6.67
CA ARG A 141 13.86 21.20 7.40
C ARG A 141 13.48 22.66 7.71
N ASP A 142 14.11 23.23 8.74
CA ASP A 142 13.93 24.66 9.05
C ASP A 142 14.29 25.56 7.84
N ASP A 143 15.23 25.11 7.01
CA ASP A 143 15.66 25.78 5.77
C ASP A 143 14.67 25.62 4.60
N ASP A 144 13.75 24.64 4.65
CA ASP A 144 12.71 24.40 3.62
C ASP A 144 11.46 25.24 3.85
N ILE A 145 11.33 25.88 5.02
CA ILE A 145 10.24 26.80 5.32
C ILE A 145 10.50 28.08 4.54
N LEU A 146 9.80 28.26 3.42
CA LEU A 146 9.78 29.51 2.66
C LEU A 146 9.42 30.68 3.58
N ARG A 147 10.44 31.38 4.08
CA ARG A 147 10.29 32.63 4.83
C ARG A 147 10.06 33.75 3.84
N GLU A 148 8.79 33.95 3.49
CA GLU A 148 8.08 35.24 3.57
C GLU A 148 6.66 35.04 3.03
N ARG A 149 5.65 35.28 3.87
CA ARG A 149 4.32 35.58 3.37
C ARG A 149 4.29 37.09 3.09
N PRO A 150 4.09 37.54 1.85
CA PRO A 150 3.83 38.95 1.62
C PRO A 150 2.57 39.33 2.40
N ILE A 151 2.71 40.31 3.28
CA ILE A 151 1.60 40.94 3.97
C ILE A 151 0.90 41.81 2.92
N ALA A 152 -0.39 41.58 2.71
CA ALA A 152 -1.25 42.45 1.92
C ALA A 152 -1.55 43.74 2.69
#